data_AF-A0A0C2SNB2-F1
#
_entry.id   AF-A0A0C2SNB2-F1
#
_cell.length_a   1.000
_cell.length_b   1.000
_cell.length_c   1.000
_cell.angle_alpha   90.00
_cell.angle_beta   90.00
_cell.angle_gamma   90.00
#
_symmetry.space_group_name_H-M   'P 1'
#
loop_
_entity.id
_entity.type
_entity.pdbx_description
1 polymer ?
#
loop_
_entity_poly.entity_id
_entity_poly.type
_entity_poly.pdbx_seq_one_letter_code
_entity_poly.pdbx_strand_id
1 'polypeptide(L)'
;MTSFIRCVAEELDFILCLGHYCRSIDSIDGSISHVIDMDGEHVIGSQSLYPIGDQAIGEALPDNPLSCTVMVLFRAKQMYDITFSSNTIQEMFQGLVSISDRPAKKVKSMAMYIITILEYDEFISLDVLVLMIEFALTRLDIELWTEAVNVSLASTYPDLLCRKAVLLRSLQVFGFEKVRSRFERLLDFALFGNLYHFLRKIPSNLAIGDDADAINLWCNERLRLNLRSFGVDRHRYVPLLIHMAHKHGIHYLLEIRPSRGIEVPFLFADKFIRALQRKKRGILKANVQFDTVRATAILEGQGCKTSVLSSEHAIDILVDRWLSEAIGDLLTRLGQKTGCFDYHSDLIGEYFDLLSWHDAHEHLIAESLKFIKLCIIAGHVERCGTILDAIEGLDGHEPTKLELCIVPLVWDLGPLLQAKHTLSPPFAPFFRRVIECHVRCFLGTRTRNPQEMFLRQKINKRFLCACKTCTEVKEFLHQLYVPRRYFSGSKAALRHIECNTTVIYELVDIKLVDRPRIALQITKHEDIFEMQRWENRVEDLQDLLSDIGSERIVERVMGDRYADLKVAMEGKGEYRDSL
;
A
#
# COMPACT_ATOMS: atom_id res chain seq x y z
N MET A 1 12.99 56.28 -44.91
CA MET A 1 12.02 55.19 -44.70
C MET A 1 12.00 54.73 -43.24
N THR A 2 13.16 54.49 -42.62
CA THR A 2 13.31 54.15 -41.19
C THR A 2 12.72 55.17 -40.21
N SER A 3 12.83 56.49 -40.46
CA SER A 3 12.23 57.51 -39.57
C SER A 3 10.70 57.54 -39.62
N PHE A 4 10.11 57.36 -40.81
CA PHE A 4 8.66 57.34 -41.00
C PHE A 4 8.03 56.07 -40.40
N ILE A 5 8.64 54.91 -40.65
CA ILE A 5 8.17 53.64 -40.08
C ILE A 5 8.27 53.67 -38.55
N ARG A 6 9.34 54.25 -38.00
CA ARG A 6 9.47 54.45 -36.55
C ARG A 6 8.36 55.35 -35.99
N CYS A 7 8.10 56.50 -36.63
CA CYS A 7 7.05 57.43 -36.19
C CYS A 7 5.65 56.78 -36.24
N VAL A 8 5.38 55.97 -37.26
CA VAL A 8 4.10 55.24 -37.40
C VAL A 8 3.99 54.12 -36.37
N ALA A 9 5.08 53.39 -36.10
CA ALA A 9 5.10 52.37 -35.06
C ALA A 9 4.91 52.98 -33.65
N GLU A 10 5.48 54.16 -33.41
CA GLU A 10 5.34 54.91 -32.15
C GLU A 10 3.91 55.40 -31.94
N GLU A 11 3.24 55.95 -32.96
CA GLU A 11 1.83 56.35 -32.85
C GLU A 11 0.87 55.17 -32.66
N LEU A 12 1.21 54.02 -33.23
CA LEU A 12 0.32 52.86 -33.25
C LEU A 12 0.62 51.80 -32.17
N ASP A 13 1.62 52.04 -31.30
CA ASP A 13 2.06 51.12 -30.25
C ASP A 13 2.52 49.75 -30.81
N PHE A 14 3.37 49.78 -31.84
CA PHE A 14 3.98 48.59 -32.46
C PHE A 14 5.50 48.55 -32.23
N ILE A 15 6.06 47.33 -32.20
CA ILE A 15 7.48 47.05 -32.11
C ILE A 15 7.97 46.51 -33.44
N LEU A 16 9.15 46.99 -33.83
CA LEU A 16 9.81 46.65 -35.07
C LEU A 16 10.83 45.52 -34.84
N CYS A 17 10.59 44.37 -35.47
CA CYS A 17 11.55 43.28 -35.51
C CYS A 17 12.08 43.11 -36.94
N LEU A 18 13.41 42.99 -37.08
CA LEU A 18 14.05 42.71 -38.36
C LEU A 18 14.48 41.24 -38.40
N GLY A 19 13.77 40.47 -39.22
CA GLY A 19 14.08 39.06 -39.45
C GLY A 19 14.80 38.83 -40.77
N HIS A 20 15.69 37.85 -40.77
CA HIS A 20 16.20 37.21 -41.98
C HIS A 20 15.41 35.94 -42.22
N TYR A 21 14.74 35.90 -43.37
CA TYR A 21 13.98 34.74 -43.81
C TYR A 21 14.81 33.96 -44.81
N CYS A 22 15.08 32.69 -44.54
CA CYS A 22 15.80 31.81 -45.45
C CYS A 22 14.92 30.60 -45.77
N ARG A 23 14.48 30.49 -47.02
CA ARG A 23 13.64 29.39 -47.47
C ARG A 23 14.55 28.28 -47.98
N SER A 24 14.63 27.16 -47.26
CA SER A 24 15.30 25.95 -47.75
C SER A 24 14.27 25.06 -48.46
N ILE A 25 14.73 24.11 -49.29
CA ILE A 25 13.85 23.22 -50.06
C ILE A 25 13.04 22.29 -49.14
N ASP A 26 13.56 21.98 -47.94
CA ASP A 26 12.99 20.98 -47.03
C ASP A 26 12.40 21.57 -45.73
N SER A 27 12.58 22.88 -45.47
CA SER A 27 12.04 23.57 -44.29
C SER A 27 11.94 25.09 -44.47
N ILE A 28 10.98 25.71 -43.78
CA ILE A 28 10.87 27.17 -43.66
C ILE A 28 11.53 27.60 -42.35
N ASP A 29 12.69 28.25 -42.44
CA ASP A 29 13.46 28.68 -41.27
C ASP A 29 13.52 30.21 -41.25
N GLY A 30 12.73 30.82 -40.38
CA GLY A 30 12.79 32.27 -40.13
C GLY A 30 13.67 32.54 -38.91
N SER A 31 14.62 33.47 -39.00
CA SER A 31 15.35 33.96 -37.83
C SER A 31 15.12 35.45 -37.64
N ILE A 32 14.64 35.87 -36.46
CA ILE A 32 14.63 37.30 -36.10
C ILE A 32 16.04 37.67 -35.67
N SER A 33 16.81 38.26 -36.57
CA SER A 33 18.19 38.60 -36.27
C SER A 33 18.32 39.70 -35.20
N HIS A 34 17.39 40.67 -35.15
CA HIS A 34 17.47 41.83 -34.26
C HIS A 34 16.07 42.28 -33.83
N VAL A 35 15.80 42.25 -32.53
CA VAL A 35 14.66 42.96 -31.90
C VAL A 35 15.19 44.29 -31.38
N ILE A 36 14.64 45.41 -31.89
CA ILE A 36 15.10 46.76 -31.57
C ILE A 36 14.10 47.39 -30.59
N ASP A 37 14.53 47.73 -29.37
CA ASP A 37 13.71 48.51 -28.44
C ASP A 37 13.53 49.93 -28.98
N MET A 38 12.35 50.53 -28.76
CA MET A 38 11.94 51.80 -29.36
C MET A 38 12.71 53.02 -28.80
N ASP A 39 13.46 52.82 -27.71
CA ASP A 39 14.42 53.80 -27.18
C ASP A 39 15.70 53.89 -28.05
N GLY A 40 15.90 52.97 -29.00
CA GLY A 40 16.90 53.06 -30.07
C GLY A 40 18.35 52.75 -29.66
N GLU A 41 18.61 52.45 -28.39
CA GLU A 41 19.99 52.26 -27.94
C GLU A 41 20.46 50.80 -27.92
N HIS A 42 19.59 49.78 -27.84
CA HIS A 42 20.03 48.39 -27.59
C HIS A 42 19.31 47.34 -28.47
N VAL A 43 20.10 46.38 -28.99
CA VAL A 43 19.62 45.13 -29.62
C VAL A 43 19.27 44.14 -28.49
N ILE A 44 18.02 43.69 -28.44
CA ILE A 44 17.51 42.84 -27.35
C ILE A 44 17.94 41.37 -27.52
N GLY A 45 18.33 40.96 -28.74
CA GLY A 45 18.90 39.63 -29.04
C GLY A 45 18.73 39.23 -30.51
N SER A 46 19.35 38.11 -30.90
CA SER A 46 19.17 37.42 -32.17
C SER A 46 18.52 36.04 -31.95
N GLN A 47 17.48 35.70 -32.70
CA GLN A 47 16.60 34.55 -32.48
C GLN A 47 16.34 33.75 -33.75
N SER A 48 16.12 32.44 -33.60
CA SER A 48 15.58 31.57 -34.65
C SER A 48 14.13 31.21 -34.28
N LEU A 49 13.16 31.51 -35.16
CA LEU A 49 11.75 31.15 -34.99
C LEU A 49 11.44 29.88 -35.79
N TYR A 50 10.94 28.86 -35.11
CA TYR A 50 10.44 27.63 -35.71
C TYR A 50 9.10 27.24 -35.08
N PRO A 51 8.06 26.87 -35.85
CA PRO A 51 7.71 27.32 -37.19
C PRO A 51 6.73 28.51 -37.13
N ILE A 52 6.87 29.46 -38.07
CA ILE A 52 5.86 30.49 -38.31
C ILE A 52 4.71 29.81 -39.04
N GLY A 53 3.54 29.68 -38.42
CA GLY A 53 2.35 29.12 -39.08
C GLY A 53 1.98 29.85 -40.37
N ASP A 54 1.26 29.16 -41.26
CA ASP A 54 0.97 29.45 -42.69
C ASP A 54 0.42 30.84 -43.09
N GLN A 55 0.42 31.85 -42.22
CA GLN A 55 -0.20 33.16 -42.48
C GLN A 55 0.72 34.22 -43.12
N ALA A 56 2.00 33.91 -43.39
CA ALA A 56 2.88 34.82 -44.13
C ALA A 56 2.85 34.49 -45.63
N ILE A 57 1.85 35.02 -46.36
CA ILE A 57 1.76 34.88 -47.82
C ILE A 57 2.64 35.94 -48.49
N GLY A 58 3.72 35.48 -49.11
CA GLY A 58 4.48 36.21 -50.11
C GLY A 58 4.87 35.28 -51.26
N GLU A 59 4.41 35.59 -52.49
CA GLU A 59 4.83 34.88 -53.69
C GLU A 59 6.30 35.19 -53.99
N ALA A 60 7.14 34.16 -54.07
CA ALA A 60 8.54 34.27 -54.49
C ALA A 60 8.79 33.38 -55.72
N LEU A 61 9.51 33.92 -56.70
CA LEU A 61 9.95 33.24 -57.93
C LEU A 61 11.06 32.21 -57.64
N PRO A 62 11.20 31.13 -58.44
CA PRO A 62 11.81 29.87 -57.96
C PRO A 62 13.35 29.77 -57.91
N ASP A 63 14.14 30.68 -58.49
CA ASP A 63 15.52 30.31 -58.88
C ASP A 63 16.67 31.07 -58.20
N ASN A 64 16.47 31.64 -57.02
CA ASN A 64 17.58 32.04 -56.15
C ASN A 64 17.12 32.13 -54.69
N PRO A 65 17.86 31.57 -53.70
CA PRO A 65 17.59 31.82 -52.29
C PRO A 65 18.00 33.26 -51.96
N LEU A 66 17.16 34.22 -52.35
CA LEU A 66 17.29 35.61 -51.94
C LEU A 66 16.90 35.67 -50.46
N SER A 67 17.87 35.92 -49.59
CA SER A 67 17.59 36.28 -48.20
C SER A 67 16.80 37.58 -48.20
N CYS A 68 15.49 37.53 -47.95
CA CYS A 68 14.71 38.73 -47.76
C CYS A 68 14.77 39.13 -46.28
N THR A 69 15.13 40.38 -46.03
CA THR A 69 14.93 40.99 -44.72
C THR A 69 13.45 41.32 -44.61
N VAL A 70 12.74 40.64 -43.72
CA VAL A 70 11.32 40.86 -43.48
C VAL A 70 11.18 41.73 -42.24
N MET A 71 10.41 42.80 -42.37
CA MET A 71 10.02 43.65 -41.26
C MET A 71 8.72 43.12 -40.68
N VAL A 72 8.75 42.63 -39.45
CA VAL A 72 7.56 42.16 -38.75
C VAL A 72 7.18 43.20 -37.71
N LEU A 73 5.95 43.70 -37.84
CA LEU A 73 5.36 44.64 -36.89
C LEU A 73 4.49 43.86 -35.92
N PHE A 74 4.85 43.94 -34.65
CA PHE A 74 4.08 43.32 -33.58
C PHE A 74 3.50 44.39 -32.69
N ARG A 75 2.33 44.15 -32.10
CA ARG A 75 1.80 45.10 -31.12
C ARG A 75 2.76 45.12 -29.92
N ALA A 76 3.02 46.27 -29.32
CA ALA A 76 3.90 46.39 -28.16
C ALA A 76 3.45 45.52 -26.99
N LYS A 77 2.15 45.26 -26.89
CA LYS A 77 1.57 44.32 -25.92
C LYS A 77 2.03 42.86 -26.11
N GLN A 78 2.44 42.48 -27.32
CA GLN A 78 2.93 41.13 -27.66
C GLN A 78 4.46 41.02 -27.55
N MET A 79 5.17 42.12 -27.21
CA MET A 79 6.63 42.15 -27.14
C MET A 79 7.22 40.96 -26.42
N TYR A 80 6.67 40.64 -25.25
CA TYR A 80 7.15 39.56 -24.40
C TYR A 80 6.93 38.21 -25.07
N ASP A 81 5.75 37.96 -25.64
CA ASP A 81 5.47 36.73 -26.40
C ASP A 81 6.49 36.48 -27.51
N ILE A 82 6.90 37.52 -28.23
CA ILE A 82 7.83 37.37 -29.36
C ILE A 82 9.27 37.29 -28.88
N THR A 83 9.65 38.14 -27.93
CA THR A 83 11.01 38.17 -27.38
C THR A 83 11.32 36.88 -26.62
N PHE A 84 10.30 36.17 -26.14
CA PHE A 84 10.50 35.00 -25.30
C PHE A 84 9.99 33.68 -25.89
N SER A 85 9.17 33.67 -26.95
CA SER A 85 8.69 32.42 -27.59
C SER A 85 9.79 31.48 -28.10
N SER A 86 11.02 31.95 -28.32
CA SER A 86 12.15 31.15 -28.80
C SER A 86 13.23 30.85 -27.75
N ASN A 87 13.19 31.52 -26.59
CA ASN A 87 14.20 31.35 -25.56
C ASN A 87 13.77 30.26 -24.59
N THR A 88 14.73 29.52 -24.04
CA THR A 88 14.44 28.64 -22.92
C THR A 88 14.01 29.50 -21.72
N ILE A 89 13.07 29.01 -20.91
CA ILE A 89 12.60 29.70 -19.68
C ILE A 89 13.80 30.13 -18.79
N GLN A 90 14.87 29.33 -18.79
CA GLN A 90 16.10 29.62 -18.07
C GLN A 90 16.84 30.86 -18.60
N GLU A 91 16.93 31.04 -19.91
CA GLU A 91 17.52 32.24 -20.53
C GLU A 91 16.69 33.49 -20.25
N MET A 92 15.35 33.36 -20.25
CA MET A 92 14.47 34.47 -19.85
C MET A 92 14.76 34.90 -18.43
N PHE A 93 14.90 33.93 -17.51
CA PHE A 93 15.21 34.20 -16.13
C PHE A 93 16.60 34.86 -15.96
N GLN A 94 17.63 34.37 -16.66
CA GLN A 94 18.95 35.00 -16.65
C GLN A 94 18.89 36.45 -17.14
N GLY A 95 18.12 36.71 -18.20
CA GLY A 95 17.80 38.05 -18.67
C GLY A 95 17.17 38.90 -17.55
N LEU A 96 16.13 38.39 -16.88
CA LEU A 96 15.47 39.07 -15.76
C LEU A 96 16.43 39.44 -14.63
N VAL A 97 17.35 38.54 -14.27
CA VAL A 97 18.36 38.77 -13.21
C VAL A 97 19.38 39.83 -13.64
N SER A 98 19.81 39.81 -14.91
CA SER A 98 20.77 40.78 -15.45
C SER A 98 20.22 42.21 -15.53
N ILE A 99 18.88 42.37 -15.55
CA ILE A 99 18.18 43.64 -15.70
C ILE A 99 17.99 44.33 -14.32
N SER A 100 18.93 44.15 -13.38
CA SER A 100 18.77 44.58 -11.98
C SER A 100 18.43 46.07 -11.81
N ASP A 101 18.88 46.92 -12.74
CA ASP A 101 18.88 48.39 -12.60
C ASP A 101 17.74 49.10 -13.37
N ARG A 102 16.85 48.38 -14.06
CA ARG A 102 15.79 48.98 -14.90
C ARG A 102 14.51 49.38 -14.12
N PRO A 103 13.63 50.23 -14.71
CA PRO A 103 12.38 50.65 -14.10
C PRO A 103 11.52 49.46 -13.67
N ALA A 104 11.05 49.47 -12.42
CA ALA A 104 10.39 48.36 -11.74
C ALA A 104 9.20 47.74 -12.52
N LYS A 105 8.52 48.52 -13.36
CA LYS A 105 7.33 48.07 -14.10
C LYS A 105 7.64 47.07 -15.22
N LYS A 106 8.65 47.32 -16.06
CA LYS A 106 9.03 46.40 -17.18
C LYS A 106 9.51 45.06 -16.62
N VAL A 107 10.31 45.10 -15.56
CA VAL A 107 10.84 43.92 -14.85
C VAL A 107 9.71 43.09 -14.24
N LYS A 108 8.76 43.73 -13.56
CA LYS A 108 7.60 43.03 -12.98
C LYS A 108 6.73 42.37 -14.05
N SER A 109 6.47 43.06 -15.17
CA SER A 109 5.70 42.47 -16.29
C SER A 109 6.39 41.23 -16.87
N MET A 110 7.70 41.27 -17.05
CA MET A 110 8.47 40.12 -17.53
C MET A 110 8.45 38.97 -16.52
N ALA A 111 8.61 39.27 -15.23
CA ALA A 111 8.54 38.28 -14.17
C ALA A 111 7.16 37.59 -14.10
N MET A 112 6.08 38.37 -14.20
CA MET A 112 4.71 37.83 -14.26
C MET A 112 4.50 36.98 -15.51
N TYR A 113 5.02 37.42 -16.65
CA TYR A 113 4.95 36.64 -17.88
C TYR A 113 5.61 35.27 -17.75
N ILE A 114 6.81 35.22 -17.15
CA ILE A 114 7.49 33.97 -16.84
C ILE A 114 6.58 33.11 -15.95
N ILE A 115 6.05 33.64 -14.84
CA ILE A 115 5.18 32.90 -13.93
C ILE A 115 3.92 32.36 -14.63
N THR A 116 3.31 33.13 -15.52
CA THR A 116 2.16 32.69 -16.31
C THR A 116 2.54 31.54 -17.24
N ILE A 117 3.70 31.60 -17.93
CA ILE A 117 4.22 30.44 -18.65
C ILE A 117 4.40 29.26 -17.69
N LEU A 118 4.89 29.53 -16.47
CA LEU A 118 5.11 28.49 -15.48
C LEU A 118 3.85 27.74 -15.04
N GLU A 119 2.70 28.38 -15.15
CA GLU A 119 1.40 27.79 -14.80
C GLU A 119 0.92 26.77 -15.85
N TYR A 120 1.28 26.95 -17.12
CA TYR A 120 0.76 26.15 -18.24
C TYR A 120 1.65 24.98 -18.66
N ASP A 121 2.93 24.96 -18.26
CA ASP A 121 3.88 23.94 -18.69
C ASP A 121 4.19 22.92 -17.58
N GLU A 122 3.69 21.70 -17.78
CA GLU A 122 3.83 20.57 -16.84
C GLU A 122 5.28 20.08 -16.68
N PHE A 123 6.22 20.45 -17.56
CA PHE A 123 7.60 19.94 -17.57
C PHE A 123 8.61 20.89 -16.95
N ILE A 124 8.16 21.97 -16.34
CA ILE A 124 9.03 23.01 -15.84
C ILE A 124 9.93 22.54 -14.70
N SER A 125 11.18 22.99 -14.76
CA SER A 125 12.12 22.81 -13.66
C SER A 125 11.68 23.63 -12.44
N LEU A 126 11.46 22.92 -11.33
CA LEU A 126 11.29 23.47 -9.98
C LEU A 126 12.36 24.54 -9.64
N ASP A 127 13.56 24.45 -10.23
CA ASP A 127 14.62 25.42 -10.00
C ASP A 127 14.28 26.82 -10.53
N VAL A 128 13.60 26.93 -11.69
CA VAL A 128 13.19 28.25 -12.22
C VAL A 128 12.14 28.88 -11.29
N LEU A 129 11.21 28.08 -10.78
CA LEU A 129 10.21 28.56 -9.85
C LEU A 129 10.83 29.07 -8.54
N VAL A 130 11.81 28.34 -8.01
CA VAL A 130 12.57 28.73 -6.81
C VAL A 130 13.33 30.03 -7.06
N LEU A 131 13.95 30.17 -8.23
CA LEU A 131 14.64 31.36 -8.68
C LEU A 131 13.68 32.57 -8.81
N MET A 132 12.45 32.38 -9.31
CA MET A 132 11.41 33.42 -9.32
C MET A 132 11.01 33.87 -7.92
N ILE A 133 10.91 32.92 -6.98
CA ILE A 133 10.63 33.24 -5.57
C ILE A 133 11.79 34.03 -4.94
N GLU A 134 13.04 33.63 -5.18
CA GLU A 134 14.23 34.36 -4.70
C GLU A 134 14.35 35.76 -5.32
N PHE A 135 14.00 35.89 -6.59
CA PHE A 135 13.94 37.16 -7.29
C PHE A 135 12.91 38.10 -6.63
N ALA A 136 11.70 37.61 -6.41
CA ALA A 136 10.65 38.38 -5.72
C ALA A 136 11.07 38.81 -4.30
N LEU A 137 11.75 37.92 -3.57
CA LEU A 137 12.30 38.23 -2.24
C LEU A 137 13.35 39.33 -2.27
N THR A 138 14.26 39.28 -3.25
CA THR A 138 15.32 40.28 -3.40
C THR A 138 14.75 41.66 -3.76
N ARG A 139 13.62 41.69 -4.47
CA ARG A 139 12.89 42.92 -4.84
C ARG A 139 11.91 43.40 -3.79
N LEU A 140 11.69 42.65 -2.71
CA LEU A 140 10.65 42.92 -1.71
C LEU A 140 9.24 43.00 -2.32
N ASP A 141 8.97 42.28 -3.42
CA ASP A 141 7.67 42.28 -4.10
C ASP A 141 6.82 41.08 -3.65
N ILE A 142 5.92 41.33 -2.70
CA ILE A 142 5.05 40.29 -2.14
C ILE A 142 3.99 39.77 -3.14
N GLU A 143 3.55 40.59 -4.08
CA GLU A 143 2.57 40.18 -5.09
C GLU A 143 3.21 39.18 -6.04
N LEU A 144 4.42 39.50 -6.52
CA LEU A 144 5.18 38.61 -7.37
C LEU A 144 5.56 37.32 -6.65
N TRP A 145 5.96 37.41 -5.37
CA TRP A 145 6.21 36.23 -4.54
C TRP A 145 4.97 35.36 -4.40
N THR A 146 3.82 35.98 -4.16
CA THR A 146 2.53 35.30 -4.01
C THR A 146 2.16 34.55 -5.27
N GLU A 147 2.38 35.14 -6.45
CA GLU A 147 2.05 34.48 -7.71
C GLU A 147 2.98 33.32 -8.02
N ALA A 148 4.29 33.49 -7.82
CA ALA A 148 5.24 32.40 -7.98
C ALA A 148 4.88 31.21 -7.05
N VAL A 149 4.46 31.49 -5.81
CA VAL A 149 4.00 30.43 -4.90
C VAL A 149 2.67 29.81 -5.35
N ASN A 150 1.74 30.57 -5.91
CA ASN A 150 0.48 30.00 -6.42
C ASN A 150 0.70 29.02 -7.56
N VAL A 151 1.61 29.33 -8.47
CA VAL A 151 1.99 28.41 -9.55
C VAL A 151 2.53 27.10 -8.99
N SER A 152 3.34 27.16 -7.92
CA SER A 152 3.82 25.94 -7.25
C SER A 152 2.71 25.08 -6.66
N LEU A 153 1.59 25.69 -6.25
CA LEU A 153 0.45 24.99 -5.68
C LEU A 153 -0.42 24.35 -6.77
N ALA A 154 -0.53 25.00 -7.93
CA ALA A 154 -1.28 24.48 -9.07
C ALA A 154 -0.54 23.30 -9.73
N SER A 155 0.79 23.36 -9.73
CA SER A 155 1.64 22.30 -10.25
C SER A 155 1.70 21.06 -9.33
N THR A 156 1.90 19.89 -9.90
CA THR A 156 2.11 18.60 -9.21
C THR A 156 3.47 18.50 -8.50
N TYR A 157 4.07 19.61 -8.06
CA TYR A 157 5.38 19.67 -7.40
C TYR A 157 5.27 19.77 -5.86
N PRO A 158 5.05 18.65 -5.13
CA PRO A 158 5.06 18.65 -3.66
C PRO A 158 6.45 18.99 -3.05
N ASP A 159 7.47 19.18 -3.89
CA ASP A 159 8.87 19.31 -3.52
C ASP A 159 9.34 20.75 -3.29
N LEU A 160 8.51 21.78 -3.46
CA LEU A 160 8.93 23.16 -3.16
C LEU A 160 9.40 23.30 -1.69
N LEU A 161 8.80 22.54 -0.76
CA LEU A 161 9.22 22.49 0.65
C LEU A 161 10.58 21.83 0.88
N CYS A 162 11.20 21.22 -0.14
CA CYS A 162 12.59 20.78 -0.08
C CYS A 162 13.55 21.98 -0.07
N ARG A 163 13.17 23.12 -0.66
CA ARG A 163 13.95 24.37 -0.70
C ARG A 163 13.63 25.28 0.50
N LYS A 164 13.71 24.69 1.71
CA LYS A 164 13.33 25.31 2.99
C LYS A 164 13.94 26.70 3.22
N ALA A 165 15.17 26.92 2.78
CA ALA A 165 15.88 28.19 3.02
C ALA A 165 15.17 29.40 2.37
N VAL A 166 14.71 29.25 1.12
CA VAL A 166 14.04 30.32 0.38
C VAL A 166 12.70 30.68 1.02
N LEU A 167 11.93 29.66 1.40
CA LEU A 167 10.67 29.84 2.10
C LEU A 167 10.85 30.42 3.52
N LEU A 168 11.88 30.03 4.26
CA LEU A 168 12.17 30.63 5.56
C LEU A 168 12.60 32.10 5.42
N ARG A 169 13.30 32.45 4.35
CA ARG A 169 13.66 33.84 4.04
C ARG A 169 12.43 34.70 3.75
N SER A 170 11.37 34.16 3.13
CA SER A 170 10.13 34.94 2.90
C SER A 170 9.42 35.35 4.18
N LEU A 171 9.50 34.52 5.22
CA LEU A 171 9.01 34.86 6.55
C LEU A 171 9.77 36.04 7.17
N GLN A 172 11.09 36.08 6.99
CA GLN A 172 11.94 37.17 7.48
C GLN A 172 11.72 38.48 6.70
N VAL A 173 11.55 38.38 5.38
CA VAL A 173 11.45 39.53 4.48
C VAL A 173 10.06 40.18 4.53
N PHE A 174 9.00 39.38 4.46
CA PHE A 174 7.63 39.91 4.34
C PHE A 174 6.87 39.95 5.67
N GLY A 175 7.34 39.21 6.68
CA GLY A 175 6.64 39.01 7.95
C GLY A 175 5.59 37.91 7.87
N PHE A 176 5.39 37.21 8.99
CA PHE A 176 4.58 35.98 9.08
C PHE A 176 3.14 36.16 8.59
N GLU A 177 2.42 37.19 9.07
CA GLU A 177 1.00 37.38 8.76
C GLU A 177 0.73 37.56 7.26
N LYS A 178 1.62 38.25 6.53
CA LYS A 178 1.43 38.51 5.10
C LYS A 178 1.57 37.26 4.23
N VAL A 179 2.38 36.29 4.67
CA VAL A 179 2.67 35.06 3.92
C VAL A 179 1.94 33.83 4.45
N ARG A 180 1.33 33.92 5.65
CA ARG A 180 0.67 32.84 6.36
C ARG A 180 -0.32 32.04 5.49
N SER A 181 -1.28 32.71 4.84
CA SER A 181 -2.33 32.04 4.06
C SER A 181 -1.80 31.24 2.85
N ARG A 182 -0.64 31.63 2.31
CA ARG A 182 0.04 30.89 1.22
C ARG A 182 0.81 29.71 1.77
N PHE A 183 1.46 29.88 2.93
CA PHE A 183 2.06 28.75 3.65
C PHE A 183 1.04 27.71 4.06
N GLU A 184 -0.14 28.12 4.54
CA GLU A 184 -1.21 27.17 4.89
C GLU A 184 -1.54 26.28 3.69
N ARG A 185 -1.79 26.87 2.52
CA ARG A 185 -2.02 26.12 1.28
C ARG A 185 -0.84 25.23 0.88
N LEU A 186 0.39 25.75 0.91
CA LEU A 186 1.60 24.94 0.61
C LEU A 186 1.70 23.71 1.52
N LEU A 187 1.37 23.89 2.79
CA LEU A 187 1.43 22.83 3.77
C LEU A 187 0.31 21.80 3.60
N ASP A 188 -0.84 22.16 3.02
CA ASP A 188 -1.93 21.20 2.75
C ASP A 188 -1.54 20.13 1.71
N PHE A 189 -0.62 20.44 0.80
CA PHE A 189 -0.12 19.52 -0.23
C PHE A 189 1.23 18.87 0.12
N ALA A 190 1.83 19.26 1.23
CA ALA A 190 3.17 18.86 1.60
C ALA A 190 3.28 17.38 1.96
N LEU A 191 4.41 16.75 1.59
CA LEU A 191 4.79 15.49 2.21
C LEU A 191 5.06 15.72 3.71
N PHE A 192 4.48 14.87 4.55
CA PHE A 192 4.52 15.00 6.01
C PHE A 192 5.94 15.21 6.58
N GLY A 193 6.94 14.50 6.03
CA GLY A 193 8.34 14.69 6.45
C GLY A 193 8.88 16.10 6.20
N ASN A 194 8.62 16.64 5.00
CA ASN A 194 9.03 18.00 4.65
C ASN A 194 8.30 19.04 5.49
N LEU A 195 6.98 18.85 5.66
CA LEU A 195 6.13 19.68 6.51
C LEU A 195 6.64 19.75 7.95
N TYR A 196 6.86 18.60 8.59
CA TYR A 196 7.33 18.55 9.98
C TYR A 196 8.66 19.30 10.15
N HIS A 197 9.64 19.00 9.29
CA HIS A 197 10.94 19.67 9.37
C HIS A 197 10.86 21.17 9.06
N PHE A 198 9.98 21.58 8.16
CA PHE A 198 9.78 22.99 7.83
C PHE A 198 9.15 23.75 9.01
N LEU A 199 8.03 23.26 9.54
CA LEU A 199 7.34 23.87 10.70
C LEU A 199 8.24 23.97 11.93
N ARG A 200 9.15 23.02 12.16
CA ARG A 200 10.10 23.07 13.27
C ARG A 200 11.26 24.04 13.08
N LYS A 201 11.51 24.50 11.86
CA LYS A 201 12.52 25.54 11.59
C LYS A 201 11.96 26.95 11.67
N ILE A 202 10.65 27.15 11.51
CA ILE A 202 10.04 28.49 11.51
C ILE A 202 10.38 29.29 12.79
N PRO A 203 10.15 28.77 14.01
CA PRO A 203 10.37 29.55 15.23
C PRO A 203 11.82 29.96 15.46
N SER A 204 12.79 29.14 15.01
CA SER A 204 14.22 29.43 15.18
C SER A 204 14.79 30.36 14.09
N ASN A 205 14.05 30.59 13.02
CA ASN A 205 14.48 31.44 11.90
C ASN A 205 13.79 32.81 11.88
N LEU A 206 12.76 33.02 12.70
CA LEU A 206 12.13 34.32 12.89
C LEU A 206 12.84 35.08 14.00
N ALA A 207 13.12 36.37 13.78
CA ALA A 207 13.71 37.22 14.80
C ALA A 207 12.78 37.25 16.02
N ILE A 208 13.35 37.04 17.21
CA ILE A 208 12.64 36.98 18.49
C ILE A 208 11.94 38.33 18.71
N GLY A 209 10.64 38.38 18.42
CA GLY A 209 9.73 39.48 18.72
C GLY A 209 8.47 38.94 19.40
N ASP A 210 7.52 39.84 19.68
CA ASP A 210 6.32 39.56 20.51
C ASP A 210 5.38 38.46 19.96
N ASP A 211 5.59 37.97 18.73
CA ASP A 211 4.73 36.99 18.06
C ASP A 211 5.19 35.53 18.16
N ALA A 212 6.31 35.24 18.85
CA ALA A 212 6.88 33.88 18.90
C ALA A 212 5.87 32.82 19.38
N ASP A 213 5.04 33.15 20.37
CA ASP A 213 4.02 32.25 20.90
C ASP A 213 2.89 32.00 19.91
N ALA A 214 2.44 33.05 19.20
CA ALA A 214 1.40 32.94 18.18
C ALA A 214 1.87 32.07 16.99
N ILE A 215 3.12 32.23 16.56
CA ILE A 215 3.72 31.43 15.49
C ILE A 215 3.90 29.97 15.93
N ASN A 216 4.34 29.73 17.16
CA ASN A 216 4.45 28.37 17.72
C ASN A 216 3.09 27.69 17.79
N LEU A 217 2.06 28.41 18.25
CA LEU A 217 0.69 27.92 18.30
C LEU A 217 0.19 27.56 16.89
N TRP A 218 0.41 28.43 15.90
CA TRP A 218 0.06 28.16 14.51
C TRP A 218 0.80 26.95 13.93
N CYS A 219 2.11 26.84 14.16
CA CYS A 219 2.90 25.70 13.70
C CYS A 219 2.38 24.38 14.28
N ASN A 220 2.02 24.38 15.56
CA ASN A 220 1.46 23.21 16.22
C ASN A 220 0.07 22.87 15.67
N GLU A 221 -0.79 23.87 15.42
CA GLU A 221 -2.11 23.65 14.84
C GLU A 221 -2.02 23.07 13.42
N ARG A 222 -1.15 23.62 12.57
CA ARG A 222 -0.92 23.10 11.21
C ARG A 222 -0.37 21.68 11.23
N LEU A 223 0.51 21.36 12.17
CA LEU A 223 1.00 19.99 12.35
C LEU A 223 -0.13 19.04 12.76
N ARG A 224 -1.01 19.45 13.69
CA ARG A 224 -2.17 18.63 14.12
C ARG A 224 -3.15 18.40 12.97
N LEU A 225 -3.48 19.44 12.20
CA LEU A 225 -4.34 19.31 11.02
C LEU A 225 -3.77 18.31 10.00
N ASN A 226 -2.46 18.36 9.75
CA ASN A 226 -1.80 17.43 8.84
C ASN A 226 -1.67 16.01 9.38
N LEU A 227 -1.61 15.84 10.70
CA LEU A 227 -1.67 14.52 11.32
C LEU A 227 -3.05 13.88 11.18
N ARG A 228 -4.12 14.69 11.21
CA ARG A 228 -5.49 14.20 10.99
C ARG A 228 -5.73 13.73 9.56
N SER A 229 -5.08 14.35 8.57
CA SER A 229 -5.10 13.95 7.16
C SER A 229 -3.96 13.00 6.78
N PHE A 230 -3.18 12.50 7.75
CA PHE A 230 -2.03 11.66 7.48
C PHE A 230 -2.46 10.32 6.87
N GLY A 231 -2.07 10.09 5.61
CA GLY A 231 -2.27 8.82 4.93
C GLY A 231 -1.47 7.68 5.59
N VAL A 232 -2.18 6.64 5.99
CA VAL A 232 -1.64 5.46 6.69
C VAL A 232 -0.81 4.56 5.77
N ASP A 233 -0.90 4.77 4.45
CA ASP A 233 -0.11 4.12 3.40
C ASP A 233 1.42 4.34 3.54
N ARG A 234 1.83 5.34 4.31
CA ARG A 234 3.22 5.81 4.36
C ARG A 234 3.99 5.30 5.57
N HIS A 235 4.13 3.98 5.70
CA HIS A 235 4.93 3.33 6.75
C HIS A 235 6.39 3.85 6.85
N ARG A 236 6.93 4.46 5.79
CA ARG A 236 8.23 5.16 5.77
C ARG A 236 8.36 6.29 6.81
N TYR A 237 7.25 6.88 7.26
CA TYR A 237 7.26 7.97 8.23
C TYR A 237 7.17 7.51 9.69
N VAL A 238 7.05 6.21 9.97
CA VAL A 238 7.01 5.69 11.35
C VAL A 238 8.20 6.20 12.20
N PRO A 239 9.46 6.17 11.73
CA PRO A 239 10.57 6.70 12.52
C PRO A 239 10.41 8.19 12.90
N LEU A 240 9.84 8.99 11.98
CA LEU A 240 9.58 10.40 12.22
C LEU A 240 8.45 10.63 13.23
N LEU A 241 7.38 9.83 13.16
CA LEU A 241 6.28 9.85 14.12
C LEU A 241 6.78 9.52 15.55
N ILE A 242 7.64 8.51 15.66
CA ILE A 242 8.24 8.13 16.95
C ILE A 242 9.19 9.22 17.46
N HIS A 243 9.99 9.83 16.58
CA HIS A 243 10.81 10.97 16.94
C HIS A 243 9.96 12.15 17.45
N MET A 244 8.84 12.42 16.78
CA MET A 244 7.90 13.46 17.18
C MET A 244 7.30 13.17 18.56
N ALA A 245 6.85 11.94 18.84
CA ALA A 245 6.33 11.56 20.16
C ALA A 245 7.36 11.68 21.27
N HIS A 246 8.62 11.37 20.97
CA HIS A 246 9.72 11.51 21.91
C HIS A 246 10.07 12.99 22.18
N LYS A 247 10.03 13.84 21.15
CA LYS A 247 10.47 15.24 21.27
C LYS A 247 9.36 16.19 21.73
N HIS A 248 8.10 15.90 21.39
CA HIS A 248 7.00 16.84 21.52
C HIS A 248 5.80 16.29 22.30
N GLY A 249 5.86 15.05 22.79
CA GLY A 249 4.72 14.43 23.45
C GLY A 249 3.96 13.45 22.59
N ILE A 250 3.45 12.39 23.23
CA ILE A 250 2.65 11.34 22.58
C ILE A 250 1.32 11.86 22.02
N HIS A 251 0.82 12.98 22.53
CA HIS A 251 -0.48 13.53 22.17
C HIS A 251 -0.61 13.90 20.69
N TYR A 252 0.48 14.23 20.01
CA TYR A 252 0.46 14.43 18.55
C TYR A 252 0.07 13.15 17.81
N LEU A 253 0.51 11.98 18.27
CA LEU A 253 0.18 10.72 17.61
C LEU A 253 -1.30 10.35 17.77
N LEU A 254 -1.97 10.85 18.82
CA LEU A 254 -3.41 10.65 19.00
C LEU A 254 -4.24 11.32 17.90
N GLU A 255 -3.72 12.38 17.27
CA GLU A 255 -4.37 13.10 16.18
C GLU A 255 -4.42 12.29 14.88
N ILE A 256 -3.57 11.28 14.74
CA ILE A 256 -3.57 10.43 13.54
C ILE A 256 -4.85 9.61 13.54
N ARG A 257 -5.63 9.80 12.47
CA ARG A 257 -6.87 9.07 12.23
C ARG A 257 -6.69 8.11 11.06
N PRO A 258 -7.23 6.89 11.14
CA PRO A 258 -7.43 6.06 9.96
C PRO A 258 -8.29 6.84 8.96
N SER A 259 -7.86 6.91 7.70
CA SER A 259 -8.68 7.49 6.64
C SER A 259 -9.89 6.59 6.40
N ARG A 260 -11.10 7.17 6.42
CA ARG A 260 -12.34 6.38 6.21
C ARG A 260 -12.28 5.68 4.85
N GLY A 261 -12.49 4.37 4.84
CA GLY A 261 -12.55 3.56 3.62
C GLY A 261 -11.19 3.25 2.98
N ILE A 262 -10.07 3.58 3.63
CA ILE A 262 -8.75 3.14 3.20
C ILE A 262 -8.29 2.04 4.15
N GLU A 263 -7.99 0.87 3.59
CA GLU A 263 -7.41 -0.27 4.32
C GLU A 263 -6.16 0.20 5.08
N VAL A 264 -6.10 -0.07 6.39
CA VAL A 264 -4.90 0.20 7.19
C VAL A 264 -3.85 -0.82 6.80
N PRO A 265 -2.75 -0.45 6.14
CA PRO A 265 -1.79 -1.45 5.71
C PRO A 265 -1.17 -2.11 6.94
N PHE A 266 -1.21 -3.44 7.00
CA PHE A 266 -0.57 -4.22 8.08
C PHE A 266 0.86 -3.74 8.33
N LEU A 267 1.61 -3.42 7.26
CA LEU A 267 2.99 -2.96 7.34
C LEU A 267 3.16 -1.65 8.12
N PHE A 268 2.17 -0.74 8.07
CA PHE A 268 2.18 0.47 8.90
C PHE A 268 1.94 0.11 10.36
N ALA A 269 0.86 -0.62 10.67
CA ALA A 269 0.49 -0.99 12.03
C ALA A 269 1.61 -1.78 12.72
N ASP A 270 2.19 -2.78 12.05
CA ASP A 270 3.30 -3.58 12.56
C ASP A 270 4.53 -2.73 12.88
N LYS A 271 4.99 -1.90 11.92
CA LYS A 271 6.16 -1.03 12.12
C LYS A 271 5.91 -0.02 13.23
N PHE A 272 4.72 0.59 13.25
CA PHE A 272 4.36 1.63 14.20
C PHE A 272 4.25 1.11 15.63
N ILE A 273 3.48 0.04 15.85
CA ILE A 273 3.28 -0.57 17.18
C ILE A 273 4.62 -1.08 17.72
N ARG A 274 5.43 -1.80 16.91
CA ARG A 274 6.75 -2.26 17.36
C ARG A 274 7.67 -1.10 17.73
N ALA A 275 7.66 -0.02 16.95
CA ALA A 275 8.50 1.13 17.23
C ALA A 275 8.04 1.87 18.50
N LEU A 276 6.73 2.01 18.71
CA LEU A 276 6.15 2.55 19.94
C LEU A 276 6.56 1.71 21.16
N GLN A 277 6.36 0.39 21.11
CA GLN A 277 6.70 -0.51 22.22
C GLN A 277 8.19 -0.47 22.56
N ARG A 278 9.07 -0.53 21.55
CA ARG A 278 10.53 -0.44 21.75
C ARG A 278 10.98 0.89 22.35
N LYS A 279 10.30 1.99 22.00
CA LYS A 279 10.65 3.34 22.47
C LYS A 279 9.78 3.83 23.63
N LYS A 280 8.84 3.02 24.15
CA LYS A 280 7.88 3.37 25.23
C LYS A 280 8.59 4.05 26.39
N ARG A 281 9.63 3.43 26.96
CA ARG A 281 10.40 4.01 28.08
C ARG A 281 11.05 5.36 27.77
N GLY A 282 11.57 5.54 26.56
CA GLY A 282 12.20 6.81 26.15
C GLY A 282 11.16 7.92 25.99
N ILE A 283 10.03 7.61 25.37
CA ILE A 283 8.91 8.53 25.20
C ILE A 283 8.35 8.95 26.58
N LEU A 284 8.16 8.00 27.50
CA LEU A 284 7.67 8.30 28.85
C LEU A 284 8.63 9.21 29.64
N LYS A 285 9.95 8.97 29.55
CA LYS A 285 10.96 9.81 30.22
C LYS A 285 11.04 11.23 29.65
N ALA A 286 10.93 11.38 28.34
CA ALA A 286 10.98 12.69 27.69
C ALA A 286 9.71 13.53 27.97
N ASN A 287 8.58 12.88 28.27
CA ASN A 287 7.28 13.52 28.38
C ASN A 287 6.85 13.92 29.79
N VAL A 288 7.70 13.76 30.80
CA VAL A 288 7.42 14.15 32.20
C VAL A 288 7.03 15.63 32.32
N GLN A 289 7.48 16.49 31.38
CA GLN A 289 7.10 17.91 31.35
C GLN A 289 5.72 18.18 30.71
N PHE A 290 5.15 17.22 29.98
CA PHE A 290 3.91 17.37 29.22
C PHE A 290 2.70 16.69 29.89
N ASP A 291 2.84 16.13 31.09
CA ASP A 291 1.85 15.23 31.74
C ASP A 291 0.49 15.87 32.11
N THR A 292 0.25 17.13 31.74
CA THR A 292 -1.09 17.75 31.72
C THR A 292 -1.60 17.93 30.28
N VAL A 293 -1.56 16.86 29.48
CA VAL A 293 -2.22 16.88 28.17
C VAL A 293 -3.73 16.89 28.39
N ARG A 294 -4.35 18.04 28.12
CA ARG A 294 -5.80 18.13 27.94
C ARG A 294 -6.16 17.39 26.65
N ALA A 295 -6.35 16.08 26.72
CA ALA A 295 -6.79 15.25 25.59
C ALA A 295 -8.28 15.49 25.29
N THR A 296 -8.65 16.74 25.05
CA THR A 296 -10.05 17.22 25.09
C THR A 296 -10.82 16.76 23.87
N ALA A 297 -10.25 16.84 22.65
CA ALA A 297 -11.02 16.66 21.42
C ALA A 297 -11.05 15.21 20.87
N ILE A 298 -10.17 14.32 21.32
CA ILE A 298 -10.02 12.99 20.68
C ILE A 298 -10.95 11.94 21.30
N LEU A 299 -11.29 12.10 22.57
CA LEU A 299 -12.21 11.25 23.33
C LEU A 299 -13.66 11.74 23.32
N GLU A 300 -13.96 12.89 22.71
CA GLU A 300 -15.33 13.43 22.61
C GLU A 300 -16.27 12.49 21.85
N GLY A 301 -15.76 11.71 20.88
CA GLY A 301 -16.53 10.64 20.23
C GLY A 301 -16.75 9.39 21.10
N GLN A 302 -16.06 9.27 22.24
CA GLN A 302 -16.16 8.14 23.18
C GLN A 302 -16.84 8.55 24.51
N GLY A 303 -17.38 9.78 24.61
CA GLY A 303 -18.10 10.24 25.79
C GLY A 303 -17.24 10.41 27.06
N CYS A 304 -15.90 10.39 26.94
CA CYS A 304 -15.02 10.49 28.10
C CYS A 304 -14.89 11.96 28.53
N LYS A 305 -15.48 12.30 29.68
CA LYS A 305 -15.33 13.62 30.31
C LYS A 305 -13.85 13.89 30.62
N THR A 306 -13.24 14.87 29.93
CA THR A 306 -11.93 15.52 30.14
C THR A 306 -11.08 15.03 31.33
N SER A 307 -10.67 13.76 31.32
CA SER A 307 -9.70 13.23 32.25
C SER A 307 -8.31 13.46 31.68
N VAL A 308 -7.36 13.81 32.56
CA VAL A 308 -5.95 13.90 32.20
C VAL A 308 -5.47 12.48 31.91
N LEU A 309 -5.15 12.17 30.66
CA LEU A 309 -4.60 10.87 30.27
C LEU A 309 -3.10 10.88 30.54
N SER A 310 -2.60 9.87 31.25
CA SER A 310 -1.14 9.68 31.36
C SER A 310 -0.54 9.35 30.00
N SER A 311 0.73 9.71 29.80
CA SER A 311 1.46 9.37 28.58
C SER A 311 1.51 7.86 28.30
N GLU A 312 1.53 7.04 29.37
CA GLU A 312 1.47 5.58 29.25
C GLU A 312 0.13 5.10 28.71
N HIS A 313 -0.96 5.59 29.30
CA HIS A 313 -2.30 5.23 28.85
C HIS A 313 -2.56 5.71 27.41
N ALA A 314 -2.01 6.85 27.00
CA ALA A 314 -2.08 7.33 25.62
C ALA A 314 -1.34 6.41 24.62
N ILE A 315 -0.20 5.81 25.02
CA ILE A 315 0.50 4.81 24.19
C ILE A 315 -0.37 3.57 24.05
N ASP A 316 -0.97 3.09 25.13
CA ASP A 316 -1.79 1.89 25.11
C ASP A 316 -3.06 2.11 24.24
N ILE A 317 -3.71 3.28 24.33
CA ILE A 317 -4.82 3.67 23.42
C ILE A 317 -4.39 3.67 21.95
N LEU A 318 -3.19 4.15 21.63
CA LEU A 318 -2.69 4.17 20.26
C LEU A 318 -2.45 2.76 19.73
N VAL A 319 -1.81 1.91 20.53
CA VAL A 319 -1.57 0.51 20.18
C VAL A 319 -2.91 -0.19 19.95
N ASP A 320 -3.84 -0.04 20.89
CA ASP A 320 -5.17 -0.63 20.83
C ASP A 320 -5.93 -0.19 19.56
N ARG A 321 -5.97 1.12 19.26
CA ARG A 321 -6.62 1.67 18.07
C ARG A 321 -6.04 1.10 16.78
N TRP A 322 -4.73 1.22 16.57
CA TRP A 322 -4.12 0.80 15.31
C TRP A 322 -4.18 -0.72 15.12
N LEU A 323 -4.11 -1.47 16.22
CA LEU A 323 -4.33 -2.90 16.18
C LEU A 323 -5.78 -3.24 15.82
N SER A 324 -6.77 -2.48 16.33
CA SER A 324 -8.21 -2.72 16.05
C SER A 324 -8.51 -2.52 14.58
N GLU A 325 -8.03 -1.41 14.03
CA GLU A 325 -8.28 -1.04 12.64
C GLU A 325 -7.65 -2.05 11.70
N ALA A 326 -6.40 -2.44 11.97
CA ALA A 326 -5.70 -3.41 11.13
C ALA A 326 -6.30 -4.82 11.25
N ILE A 327 -6.79 -5.23 12.44
CA ILE A 327 -7.52 -6.49 12.60
C ILE A 327 -8.89 -6.42 11.90
N GLY A 328 -9.62 -5.30 12.03
CA GLY A 328 -10.91 -5.11 11.35
C GLY A 328 -10.81 -5.23 9.83
N ASP A 329 -9.74 -4.71 9.25
CA ASP A 329 -9.40 -4.92 7.84
C ASP A 329 -9.17 -6.41 7.51
N LEU A 330 -8.33 -7.10 8.28
CA LEU A 330 -8.11 -8.55 8.12
C LEU A 330 -9.41 -9.35 8.20
N LEU A 331 -10.25 -9.07 9.20
CA LEU A 331 -11.52 -9.77 9.41
C LEU A 331 -12.49 -9.53 8.24
N THR A 332 -12.49 -8.32 7.68
CA THR A 332 -13.28 -8.00 6.49
C THR A 332 -12.81 -8.83 5.30
N ARG A 333 -11.50 -8.98 5.11
CA ARG A 333 -10.93 -9.81 4.03
C ARG A 333 -11.18 -11.30 4.23
N LEU A 334 -11.08 -11.81 5.45
CA LEU A 334 -11.46 -13.18 5.79
C LEU A 334 -12.95 -13.43 5.50
N GLY A 335 -13.83 -12.51 5.90
CA GLY A 335 -15.28 -12.63 5.68
C GLY A 335 -15.76 -12.40 4.25
N GLN A 336 -14.99 -11.72 3.40
CA GLN A 336 -15.31 -11.59 1.97
C GLN A 336 -15.03 -12.87 1.18
N LYS A 337 -14.09 -13.70 1.64
CA LYS A 337 -13.67 -14.93 0.96
C LYS A 337 -14.54 -16.14 1.26
N THR A 338 -15.28 -16.12 2.36
CA THR A 338 -16.20 -17.19 2.74
C THR A 338 -17.36 -17.31 1.73
N GLY A 339 -17.98 -16.20 1.32
CA GLY A 339 -19.17 -16.22 0.45
C GLY A 339 -19.00 -16.54 -1.05
N CYS A 340 -17.82 -16.97 -1.52
CA CYS A 340 -17.56 -17.09 -2.97
C CYS A 340 -17.72 -18.50 -3.57
N PHE A 341 -17.92 -19.54 -2.74
CA PHE A 341 -17.89 -20.94 -3.21
C PHE A 341 -19.24 -21.56 -3.57
N ASP A 342 -20.35 -20.84 -3.43
CA ASP A 342 -21.68 -21.48 -3.49
C ASP A 342 -22.27 -21.70 -4.90
N TYR A 343 -21.64 -21.28 -6.01
CA TYR A 343 -22.42 -21.09 -7.24
C TYR A 343 -22.12 -21.84 -8.54
N HIS A 344 -21.01 -22.56 -8.79
CA HIS A 344 -20.81 -23.16 -10.13
C HIS A 344 -19.94 -24.44 -10.23
N SER A 345 -20.14 -25.44 -9.37
CA SER A 345 -19.48 -26.75 -9.53
C SER A 345 -20.41 -27.81 -10.16
N ASP A 346 -20.86 -27.59 -11.39
CA ASP A 346 -21.39 -28.68 -12.22
C ASP A 346 -20.29 -29.22 -13.15
N LEU A 347 -19.71 -30.35 -12.72
CA LEU A 347 -19.09 -31.43 -13.50
C LEU A 347 -17.60 -31.39 -13.89
N ILE A 348 -16.86 -30.27 -13.87
CA ILE A 348 -15.40 -30.28 -14.22
C ILE A 348 -14.49 -29.48 -13.24
N GLY A 349 -15.05 -28.69 -12.31
CA GLY A 349 -14.29 -27.70 -11.53
C GLY A 349 -13.74 -28.11 -10.15
N GLU A 350 -14.20 -29.21 -9.54
CA GLU A 350 -14.00 -29.47 -8.08
C GLU A 350 -12.52 -29.60 -7.64
N TYR A 351 -11.61 -30.03 -8.53
CA TYR A 351 -10.16 -30.07 -8.23
C TYR A 351 -9.50 -28.69 -8.35
N PHE A 352 -9.92 -27.90 -9.34
CA PHE A 352 -9.49 -26.50 -9.47
C PHE A 352 -9.97 -25.66 -8.29
N ASP A 353 -11.17 -25.98 -7.77
CA ASP A 353 -11.74 -25.30 -6.60
C ASP A 353 -10.92 -25.54 -5.33
N LEU A 354 -10.40 -26.76 -5.10
CA LEU A 354 -9.58 -27.06 -3.93
C LEU A 354 -8.22 -26.34 -3.95
N LEU A 355 -7.53 -26.35 -5.10
CA LEU A 355 -6.27 -25.62 -5.28
C LEU A 355 -6.47 -24.10 -5.19
N SER A 356 -7.53 -23.58 -5.82
CA SER A 356 -7.88 -22.17 -5.70
C SER A 356 -8.25 -21.79 -4.28
N TRP A 357 -8.90 -22.67 -3.52
CA TRP A 357 -9.22 -22.45 -2.12
C TRP A 357 -7.94 -22.42 -1.28
N HIS A 358 -7.02 -23.37 -1.49
CA HIS A 358 -5.73 -23.41 -0.82
C HIS A 358 -4.95 -22.10 -1.02
N ASP A 359 -4.70 -21.73 -2.29
CA ASP A 359 -3.87 -20.57 -2.61
C ASP A 359 -4.51 -19.25 -2.13
N ALA A 360 -5.84 -19.17 -2.15
CA ALA A 360 -6.56 -18.01 -1.65
C ALA A 360 -6.45 -17.84 -0.12
N HIS A 361 -6.43 -18.94 0.63
CA HIS A 361 -6.41 -18.90 2.09
C HIS A 361 -5.00 -18.98 2.68
N GLU A 362 -4.04 -19.61 2.03
CA GLU A 362 -2.65 -19.72 2.51
C GLU A 362 -2.07 -18.33 2.86
N HIS A 363 -2.21 -17.37 1.95
CA HIS A 363 -1.77 -16.00 2.16
C HIS A 363 -2.49 -15.31 3.34
N LEU A 364 -3.79 -15.57 3.51
CA LEU A 364 -4.59 -15.00 4.60
C LEU A 364 -4.23 -15.61 5.96
N ILE A 365 -3.93 -16.90 6.01
CA ILE A 365 -3.46 -17.58 7.23
C ILE A 365 -2.08 -17.06 7.62
N ALA A 366 -1.15 -16.99 6.65
CA ALA A 366 0.18 -16.42 6.87
C ALA A 366 0.10 -14.96 7.33
N GLU A 367 -0.85 -14.18 6.82
CA GLU A 367 -1.09 -12.82 7.29
C GLU A 367 -1.70 -12.79 8.69
N SER A 368 -2.70 -13.61 8.97
CA SER A 368 -3.33 -13.74 10.29
C SER A 368 -2.33 -14.08 11.38
N LEU A 369 -1.37 -14.96 11.08
CA LEU A 369 -0.26 -15.26 11.97
C LEU A 369 0.59 -14.02 12.30
N LYS A 370 0.85 -13.15 11.31
CA LYS A 370 1.59 -11.89 11.54
C LYS A 370 0.81 -10.97 12.48
N PHE A 371 -0.52 -10.94 12.37
CA PHE A 371 -1.39 -10.19 13.28
C PHE A 371 -1.41 -10.78 14.69
N ILE A 372 -1.51 -12.11 14.84
CA ILE A 372 -1.43 -12.78 16.15
C ILE A 372 -0.08 -12.47 16.83
N LYS A 373 1.03 -12.57 16.08
CA LYS A 373 2.36 -12.16 16.56
C LYS A 373 2.37 -10.71 17.05
N LEU A 374 1.74 -9.80 16.30
CA LEU A 374 1.67 -8.39 16.66
C LEU A 374 0.82 -8.16 17.92
N CYS A 375 -0.32 -8.85 18.07
CA CYS A 375 -1.17 -8.81 19.26
C CYS A 375 -0.40 -9.25 20.52
N ILE A 376 0.33 -10.36 20.44
CA ILE A 376 1.16 -10.88 21.55
C ILE A 376 2.22 -9.85 21.95
N ILE A 377 2.94 -9.28 20.98
CA ILE A 377 3.96 -8.25 21.23
C ILE A 377 3.36 -7.00 21.85
N ALA A 378 2.16 -6.63 21.43
CA ALA A 378 1.43 -5.47 21.92
C ALA A 378 0.81 -5.70 23.31
N GLY A 379 0.77 -6.94 23.81
CA GLY A 379 0.14 -7.30 25.07
C GLY A 379 -1.39 -7.44 24.99
N HIS A 380 -1.95 -7.47 23.78
CA HIS A 380 -3.40 -7.55 23.51
C HIS A 380 -3.79 -8.96 23.07
N VAL A 381 -3.52 -9.94 23.93
CA VAL A 381 -3.70 -11.37 23.63
C VAL A 381 -5.17 -11.72 23.38
N GLU A 382 -6.11 -11.00 24.01
CA GLU A 382 -7.55 -11.16 23.84
C GLU A 382 -7.99 -11.02 22.38
N ARG A 383 -7.34 -10.15 21.61
CA ARG A 383 -7.65 -9.90 20.20
C ARG A 383 -7.25 -11.02 19.27
N CYS A 384 -6.32 -11.87 19.71
CA CYS A 384 -5.99 -13.09 18.98
C CYS A 384 -7.24 -13.99 18.85
N GLY A 385 -8.16 -13.95 19.82
CA GLY A 385 -9.37 -14.77 19.83
C GLY A 385 -10.26 -14.44 18.65
N THR A 386 -10.47 -13.15 18.37
CA THR A 386 -11.27 -12.71 17.23
C THR A 386 -10.67 -13.16 15.89
N ILE A 387 -9.34 -13.16 15.76
CA ILE A 387 -8.65 -13.65 14.55
C ILE A 387 -8.82 -15.17 14.45
N LEU A 388 -8.58 -15.91 15.53
CA LEU A 388 -8.69 -17.36 15.57
C LEU A 388 -10.12 -17.83 15.28
N ASP A 389 -11.12 -17.20 15.89
CA ASP A 389 -12.54 -17.49 15.65
C ASP A 389 -12.93 -17.20 14.19
N ALA A 390 -12.37 -16.16 13.56
CA ALA A 390 -12.61 -15.87 12.15
C ALA A 390 -11.97 -16.92 11.22
N ILE A 391 -10.78 -17.43 11.56
CA ILE A 391 -10.13 -18.53 10.82
C ILE A 391 -10.94 -19.82 10.97
N GLU A 392 -11.38 -20.14 12.19
CA GLU A 392 -12.27 -21.29 12.43
C GLU A 392 -13.60 -21.14 11.70
N GLY A 393 -14.11 -19.91 11.56
CA GLY A 393 -15.33 -19.56 10.85
C GLY A 393 -15.21 -19.53 9.32
N LEU A 394 -14.03 -19.83 8.74
CA LEU A 394 -13.89 -19.93 7.29
C LEU A 394 -14.79 -21.05 6.72
N ASP A 395 -15.40 -20.76 5.58
CA ASP A 395 -16.20 -21.72 4.83
C ASP A 395 -15.33 -22.81 4.22
N GLY A 396 -15.85 -24.03 4.20
CA GLY A 396 -15.17 -25.19 3.66
C GLY A 396 -15.47 -26.47 4.42
N HIS A 397 -15.18 -27.60 3.78
CA HIS A 397 -15.28 -28.91 4.41
C HIS A 397 -14.28 -29.00 5.59
N GLU A 398 -14.77 -29.37 6.77
CA GLU A 398 -13.99 -29.33 8.02
C GLU A 398 -12.60 -29.99 7.92
N PRO A 399 -12.44 -31.23 7.39
CA PRO A 399 -11.14 -31.83 7.16
C PRO A 399 -10.19 -30.96 6.33
N THR A 400 -10.67 -30.41 5.21
CA THR A 400 -9.86 -29.59 4.31
C THR A 400 -9.42 -28.30 5.00
N LYS A 401 -10.33 -27.64 5.73
CA LYS A 401 -9.99 -26.44 6.51
C LYS A 401 -8.98 -26.75 7.61
N LEU A 402 -9.15 -27.87 8.30
CA LEU A 402 -8.24 -28.27 9.36
C LEU A 402 -6.84 -28.50 8.82
N GLU A 403 -6.71 -29.28 7.75
CA GLU A 403 -5.45 -29.67 7.12
C GLU A 403 -4.72 -28.48 6.47
N LEU A 404 -5.43 -27.65 5.71
CA LEU A 404 -4.81 -26.62 4.87
C LEU A 404 -4.68 -25.25 5.55
N CYS A 405 -5.44 -24.97 6.62
CA CYS A 405 -5.42 -23.67 7.28
C CYS A 405 -5.04 -23.75 8.75
N ILE A 406 -5.71 -24.62 9.50
CA ILE A 406 -5.58 -24.62 10.96
C ILE A 406 -4.31 -25.34 11.41
N VAL A 407 -3.95 -26.48 10.82
CA VAL A 407 -2.74 -27.24 11.16
C VAL A 407 -1.47 -26.41 10.86
N PRO A 408 -1.30 -25.80 9.68
CA PRO A 408 -0.16 -24.91 9.42
C PRO A 408 -0.09 -23.74 10.40
N LEU A 409 -1.24 -23.16 10.75
CA LEU A 409 -1.31 -22.11 11.76
C LEU A 409 -0.84 -22.62 13.14
N VAL A 410 -1.21 -23.84 13.53
CA VAL A 410 -0.78 -24.46 14.80
C VAL A 410 0.73 -24.68 14.82
N TRP A 411 1.31 -25.19 13.74
CA TRP A 411 2.76 -25.37 13.60
C TRP A 411 3.53 -24.08 13.81
N ASP A 412 3.02 -22.98 13.26
CA ASP A 412 3.64 -21.68 13.44
C ASP A 412 3.36 -21.04 14.81
N LEU A 413 2.17 -21.27 15.38
CA LEU A 413 1.78 -20.71 16.67
C LEU A 413 2.46 -21.40 17.84
N GLY A 414 2.64 -22.72 17.80
CA GLY A 414 3.22 -23.52 18.88
C GLY A 414 4.54 -22.94 19.39
N PRO A 415 5.56 -22.76 18.53
CA PRO A 415 6.85 -22.20 18.93
C PRO A 415 6.79 -20.74 19.42
N LEU A 416 5.81 -19.96 18.94
CA LEU A 416 5.65 -18.55 19.35
C LEU A 416 5.03 -18.42 20.73
N LEU A 417 4.10 -19.31 21.04
CA LEU A 417 3.45 -19.40 22.32
C LEU A 417 4.38 -20.18 23.24
N GLN A 418 5.31 -19.45 23.86
CA GLN A 418 5.99 -19.96 25.06
C GLN A 418 4.94 -20.55 26.01
N ALA A 419 5.28 -21.60 26.77
CA ALA A 419 4.34 -22.35 27.63
C ALA A 419 3.41 -21.48 28.51
N LYS A 420 3.78 -20.22 28.79
CA LYS A 420 2.97 -19.24 29.52
C LYS A 420 1.71 -18.79 28.77
N HIS A 421 1.73 -18.67 27.45
CA HIS A 421 0.60 -18.18 26.66
C HIS A 421 -0.29 -19.29 26.11
N THR A 422 0.26 -20.48 25.85
CA THR A 422 -0.49 -21.64 25.33
C THR A 422 -1.68 -22.02 26.23
N LEU A 423 -1.51 -21.86 27.55
CA LEU A 423 -2.52 -22.22 28.55
C LEU A 423 -3.54 -21.12 28.86
N SER A 424 -3.34 -19.91 28.35
CA SER A 424 -4.25 -18.78 28.58
C SER A 424 -5.27 -18.64 27.44
N PRO A 425 -6.51 -18.19 27.72
CA PRO A 425 -7.40 -17.70 26.67
C PRO A 425 -6.70 -16.61 25.83
N PRO A 426 -6.88 -16.60 24.50
CA PRO A 426 -7.81 -17.42 23.71
C PRO A 426 -7.22 -18.75 23.20
N PHE A 427 -5.92 -19.01 23.42
CA PHE A 427 -5.20 -20.11 22.78
C PHE A 427 -5.58 -21.50 23.31
N ALA A 428 -5.76 -21.66 24.62
CA ALA A 428 -6.12 -22.97 25.18
C ALA A 428 -7.49 -23.48 24.65
N PRO A 429 -8.57 -22.67 24.64
CA PRO A 429 -9.82 -23.07 23.99
C PRO A 429 -9.68 -23.38 22.50
N PHE A 430 -8.92 -22.57 21.76
CA PHE A 430 -8.65 -22.79 20.35
C PHE A 430 -7.95 -24.14 20.12
N PHE A 431 -6.81 -24.39 20.75
CA PHE A 431 -6.08 -25.66 20.59
C PHE A 431 -6.91 -26.87 20.99
N ARG A 432 -7.74 -26.77 22.03
CA ARG A 432 -8.68 -27.82 22.39
C ARG A 432 -9.61 -28.14 21.21
N ARG A 433 -10.27 -27.12 20.63
CA ARG A 433 -11.15 -27.31 19.47
C ARG A 433 -10.42 -27.91 18.27
N VAL A 434 -9.19 -27.48 18.01
CA VAL A 434 -8.34 -28.05 16.95
C VAL A 434 -8.09 -29.54 17.18
N ILE A 435 -7.66 -29.92 18.38
CA ILE A 435 -7.41 -31.33 18.74
C ILE A 435 -8.68 -32.15 18.60
N GLU A 436 -9.80 -31.67 19.14
CA GLU A 436 -11.10 -32.34 19.07
C GLU A 436 -11.56 -32.53 17.62
N CYS A 437 -11.45 -31.49 16.81
CA CYS A 437 -11.77 -31.53 15.39
C CYS A 437 -10.87 -32.53 14.66
N HIS A 438 -9.57 -32.56 14.98
CA HIS A 438 -8.62 -33.48 14.35
C HIS A 438 -8.92 -34.94 14.68
N VAL A 439 -9.19 -35.23 15.96
CA VAL A 439 -9.58 -36.57 16.39
C VAL A 439 -10.87 -37.02 15.71
N ARG A 440 -11.85 -36.13 15.55
CA ARG A 440 -13.13 -36.42 14.91
C ARG A 440 -12.99 -36.63 13.40
N CYS A 441 -12.25 -35.76 12.73
CA CYS A 441 -12.15 -35.70 11.27
C CYS A 441 -11.13 -36.66 10.68
N PHE A 442 -10.07 -36.99 11.43
CA PHE A 442 -8.94 -37.78 10.94
C PHE A 442 -8.83 -39.09 11.73
N LEU A 443 -8.72 -39.05 13.07
CA LEU A 443 -8.36 -40.24 13.85
C LEU A 443 -9.39 -41.37 13.82
N GLY A 444 -10.66 -41.09 14.14
CA GLY A 444 -11.71 -42.13 14.26
C GLY A 444 -11.32 -43.35 15.12
N THR A 445 -11.57 -44.57 14.64
CA THR A 445 -11.20 -45.82 15.33
C THR A 445 -10.35 -46.73 14.45
N ARG A 446 -9.89 -47.85 15.01
CA ARG A 446 -9.16 -48.89 14.26
C ARG A 446 -9.97 -49.51 13.13
N THR A 447 -11.29 -49.53 13.25
CA THR A 447 -12.20 -50.15 12.28
C THR A 447 -12.98 -49.13 11.45
N ARG A 448 -13.00 -47.87 11.86
CA ARG A 448 -13.72 -46.78 11.18
C ARG A 448 -12.78 -45.63 10.88
N ASN A 449 -12.62 -45.31 9.59
CA ASN A 449 -11.92 -44.12 9.15
C ASN A 449 -12.95 -43.00 8.84
N PRO A 450 -12.95 -41.85 9.54
CA PRO A 450 -13.86 -40.75 9.25
C PRO A 450 -13.66 -40.18 7.84
N GLN A 451 -12.43 -40.18 7.33
CA GLN A 451 -12.11 -39.76 5.97
C GLN A 451 -12.56 -40.76 4.91
N GLU A 452 -13.00 -41.96 5.31
CA GLU A 452 -13.61 -42.92 4.38
C GLU A 452 -14.84 -42.30 3.70
N MET A 453 -15.60 -41.42 4.37
CA MET A 453 -16.74 -40.75 3.74
C MET A 453 -16.30 -39.84 2.59
N PHE A 454 -15.21 -39.11 2.76
CA PHE A 454 -14.63 -38.25 1.73
C PHE A 454 -14.08 -39.10 0.57
N LEU A 455 -13.33 -40.16 0.86
CA LEU A 455 -12.88 -41.12 -0.14
C LEU A 455 -14.07 -41.78 -0.87
N ARG A 456 -15.13 -42.17 -0.14
CA ARG A 456 -16.37 -42.70 -0.71
C ARG A 456 -17.04 -41.70 -1.64
N GLN A 457 -17.09 -40.42 -1.29
CA GLN A 457 -17.64 -39.41 -2.19
C GLN A 457 -16.78 -39.28 -3.45
N LYS A 458 -15.45 -39.22 -3.34
CA LYS A 458 -14.54 -39.23 -4.50
C LYS A 458 -14.72 -40.47 -5.39
N ILE A 459 -14.86 -41.65 -4.77
CA ILE A 459 -15.02 -42.95 -5.47
C ILE A 459 -16.43 -43.11 -6.07
N ASN A 460 -17.48 -42.63 -5.39
CA ASN A 460 -18.87 -42.83 -5.80
C ASN A 460 -19.39 -41.76 -6.77
N LYS A 461 -18.90 -40.52 -6.68
CA LYS A 461 -19.28 -39.45 -7.62
C LYS A 461 -18.78 -39.72 -9.04
N ARG A 462 -17.81 -40.64 -9.23
CA ARG A 462 -17.10 -40.80 -10.50
C ARG A 462 -17.11 -42.26 -11.03
N PHE A 463 -17.99 -42.50 -12.00
CA PHE A 463 -17.97 -43.45 -13.14
C PHE A 463 -17.69 -44.95 -12.97
N LEU A 464 -17.27 -45.48 -11.81
CA LEU A 464 -17.22 -46.93 -11.63
C LEU A 464 -18.65 -47.48 -11.64
N CYS A 465 -19.01 -48.16 -12.74
CA CYS A 465 -20.33 -48.74 -12.91
C CYS A 465 -20.63 -49.81 -11.85
N ALA A 466 -21.89 -50.21 -11.72
CA ALA A 466 -22.33 -51.22 -10.75
C ALA A 466 -21.98 -52.67 -11.16
N CYS A 467 -21.07 -52.88 -12.12
CA CYS A 467 -20.66 -54.23 -12.50
C CYS A 467 -19.83 -54.88 -11.38
N LYS A 468 -19.86 -56.21 -11.31
CA LYS A 468 -19.18 -56.99 -10.27
C LYS A 468 -17.73 -56.57 -10.08
N THR A 469 -16.96 -56.45 -11.16
CA THR A 469 -15.53 -56.13 -11.09
C THR A 469 -15.27 -54.72 -10.58
N CYS A 470 -16.08 -53.74 -11.00
CA CYS A 470 -15.98 -52.36 -10.48
C CYS A 470 -16.37 -52.28 -9.00
N THR A 471 -17.36 -53.07 -8.56
CA THR A 471 -17.71 -53.19 -7.14
C THR A 471 -16.55 -53.77 -6.32
N GLU A 472 -15.89 -54.83 -6.81
CA GLU A 472 -14.71 -55.40 -6.14
C GLU A 472 -13.55 -54.37 -6.03
N VAL A 473 -13.37 -53.52 -7.06
CA VAL A 473 -12.40 -52.41 -7.02
C VAL A 473 -12.81 -51.37 -5.98
N LYS A 474 -14.09 -50.96 -5.94
CA LYS A 474 -14.60 -50.03 -4.91
C LYS A 474 -14.38 -50.58 -3.50
N GLU A 475 -14.74 -51.83 -3.26
CA GLU A 475 -14.51 -52.50 -1.98
C GLU A 475 -13.04 -52.49 -1.59
N PHE A 476 -12.13 -52.80 -2.52
CA PHE A 476 -10.69 -52.71 -2.28
C PHE A 476 -10.24 -51.29 -1.91
N LEU A 477 -10.73 -50.26 -2.58
CA LEU A 477 -10.40 -48.88 -2.24
C LEU A 477 -10.83 -48.51 -0.81
N HIS A 478 -11.90 -49.11 -0.31
CA HIS A 478 -12.38 -48.96 1.08
C HIS A 478 -11.65 -49.83 2.11
N GLN A 479 -10.87 -50.85 1.71
CA GLN A 479 -10.13 -51.72 2.64
C GLN A 479 -8.92 -51.02 3.27
N LEU A 480 -8.97 -50.73 4.57
CA LEU A 480 -7.96 -49.93 5.28
C LEU A 480 -6.52 -50.49 5.26
N TYR A 481 -6.36 -51.82 5.31
CA TYR A 481 -5.04 -52.47 5.48
C TYR A 481 -4.57 -53.24 4.24
N VAL A 482 -5.15 -52.95 3.07
CA VAL A 482 -4.79 -53.65 1.83
C VAL A 482 -4.18 -52.62 0.86
N PRO A 483 -2.84 -52.53 0.79
CA PRO A 483 -2.18 -51.53 -0.06
C PRO A 483 -2.27 -51.87 -1.54
N ARG A 484 -2.37 -53.16 -1.89
CA ARG A 484 -2.44 -53.64 -3.27
C ARG A 484 -3.34 -54.85 -3.41
N ARG A 485 -3.99 -54.97 -4.57
CA ARG A 485 -4.78 -56.15 -4.93
C ARG A 485 -4.68 -56.45 -6.42
N TYR A 486 -4.73 -57.74 -6.74
CA TYR A 486 -4.75 -58.22 -8.12
C TYR A 486 -6.19 -58.56 -8.51
N PHE A 487 -6.65 -57.99 -9.62
CA PHE A 487 -7.96 -58.26 -10.22
C PHE A 487 -7.75 -59.08 -11.49
N SER A 488 -8.13 -60.35 -11.44
CA SER A 488 -8.06 -61.26 -12.59
C SER A 488 -9.40 -61.30 -13.31
N GLY A 489 -9.40 -61.34 -14.64
CA GLY A 489 -10.64 -61.37 -15.42
C GLY A 489 -10.42 -61.56 -16.91
N SER A 490 -11.50 -61.51 -17.69
CA SER A 490 -11.38 -61.47 -19.14
C SER A 490 -10.69 -60.17 -19.58
N LYS A 491 -10.02 -60.18 -20.73
CA LYS A 491 -9.37 -58.97 -21.29
C LYS A 491 -10.33 -57.79 -21.39
N ALA A 492 -11.61 -58.05 -21.70
CA ALA A 492 -12.66 -57.02 -21.72
C ALA A 492 -12.96 -56.45 -20.33
N ALA A 493 -13.03 -57.28 -19.28
CA ALA A 493 -13.24 -56.83 -17.92
C ALA A 493 -12.07 -56.00 -17.39
N LEU A 494 -10.82 -56.39 -17.70
CA LEU A 494 -9.64 -55.63 -17.31
C LEU A 494 -9.59 -54.29 -18.03
N ARG A 495 -9.82 -54.26 -19.35
CA ARG A 495 -9.92 -53.01 -20.11
C ARG A 495 -11.05 -52.11 -19.60
N HIS A 496 -12.17 -52.71 -19.19
CA HIS A 496 -13.29 -51.96 -18.59
C HIS A 496 -12.88 -51.28 -17.28
N ILE A 497 -12.16 -51.98 -16.38
CA ILE A 497 -11.59 -51.35 -15.19
C ILE A 497 -10.68 -50.21 -15.62
N GLU A 498 -9.65 -50.49 -16.42
CA GLU A 498 -8.63 -49.51 -16.84
C GLU A 498 -9.23 -48.23 -17.43
N CYS A 499 -10.26 -48.35 -18.30
CA CYS A 499 -10.96 -47.19 -18.86
C CYS A 499 -11.78 -46.42 -17.82
N ASN A 500 -12.50 -47.12 -16.93
CA ASN A 500 -13.33 -46.46 -15.90
C ASN A 500 -12.52 -46.01 -14.68
N THR A 501 -11.27 -46.45 -14.53
CA THR A 501 -10.36 -46.05 -13.46
C THR A 501 -9.46 -44.88 -13.83
N THR A 502 -9.61 -44.30 -15.04
CA THR A 502 -8.94 -43.05 -15.43
C THR A 502 -9.08 -41.93 -14.39
N VAL A 503 -10.15 -41.99 -13.63
CA VAL A 503 -10.54 -41.00 -12.65
C VAL A 503 -10.07 -41.30 -11.23
N ILE A 504 -9.66 -42.55 -10.95
CA ILE A 504 -9.06 -42.93 -9.66
C ILE A 504 -7.53 -42.99 -9.73
N TYR A 505 -6.91 -42.61 -10.86
CA TYR A 505 -5.44 -42.55 -10.96
C TYR A 505 -4.80 -41.59 -9.94
N GLU A 506 -5.58 -40.63 -9.42
CA GLU A 506 -5.17 -39.77 -8.29
C GLU A 506 -5.08 -40.53 -6.95
N LEU A 507 -5.62 -41.76 -6.88
CA LEU A 507 -5.68 -42.56 -5.66
C LEU A 507 -4.88 -43.86 -5.76
N VAL A 508 -4.60 -44.32 -6.98
CA VAL A 508 -4.00 -45.62 -7.24
C VAL A 508 -3.08 -45.63 -8.46
N ASP A 509 -2.05 -46.46 -8.38
CA ASP A 509 -1.28 -46.94 -9.52
C ASP A 509 -1.89 -48.23 -10.07
N ILE A 510 -2.10 -48.27 -11.39
CA ILE A 510 -2.65 -49.44 -12.07
C ILE A 510 -1.61 -49.99 -13.03
N LYS A 511 -1.27 -51.27 -12.87
CA LYS A 511 -0.30 -51.98 -13.72
C LYS A 511 -0.91 -53.28 -14.22
N LEU A 512 -0.82 -53.52 -15.52
CA LEU A 512 -1.16 -54.82 -16.09
C LEU A 512 -0.03 -55.81 -15.78
N VAL A 513 -0.36 -56.91 -15.12
CA VAL A 513 0.61 -57.95 -14.75
C VAL A 513 0.22 -59.25 -15.43
N ASP A 514 1.22 -59.88 -16.05
CA ASP A 514 1.07 -61.13 -16.76
C ASP A 514 1.78 -62.24 -15.97
N ARG A 515 1.07 -62.89 -15.01
CA ARG A 515 1.48 -64.16 -14.33
C ARG A 515 0.54 -64.59 -13.19
N PRO A 516 0.10 -65.87 -13.09
CA PRO A 516 -0.04 -66.90 -14.13
C PRO A 516 -1.29 -66.69 -15.02
N ARG A 517 -2.07 -65.64 -14.75
CA ARG A 517 -3.18 -65.14 -15.58
C ARG A 517 -3.01 -63.64 -15.74
N ILE A 518 -3.51 -63.07 -16.85
CA ILE A 518 -3.54 -61.62 -17.05
C ILE A 518 -4.41 -61.01 -15.93
N ALA A 519 -3.84 -60.05 -15.19
CA ALA A 519 -4.51 -59.37 -14.10
C ALA A 519 -4.13 -57.89 -14.07
N LEU A 520 -4.99 -57.06 -13.50
CA LEU A 520 -4.66 -55.69 -13.12
C LEU A 520 -4.20 -55.67 -11.67
N GLN A 521 -2.96 -55.25 -11.43
CA GLN A 521 -2.49 -54.88 -10.11
C GLN A 521 -2.89 -53.43 -9.86
N ILE A 522 -3.75 -53.21 -8.88
CA ILE A 522 -4.09 -51.87 -8.41
C ILE A 522 -3.39 -51.69 -7.06
N THR A 523 -2.58 -50.65 -6.94
CA THR A 523 -1.82 -50.30 -5.75
C THR A 523 -2.26 -48.91 -5.30
N LYS A 524 -2.68 -48.74 -4.06
CA LYS A 524 -3.01 -47.41 -3.52
C LYS A 524 -1.75 -46.54 -3.50
N HIS A 525 -1.91 -45.26 -3.78
CA HIS A 525 -0.84 -44.30 -3.51
C HIS A 525 -0.51 -44.32 -2.02
N GLU A 526 0.75 -44.02 -1.71
CA GLU A 526 1.30 -44.13 -0.36
C GLU A 526 0.53 -43.22 0.59
N ASP A 527 0.34 -41.95 0.23
CA ASP A 527 -0.47 -40.97 0.96
C ASP A 527 -1.90 -41.46 1.28
N ILE A 528 -2.60 -42.04 0.29
CA ILE A 528 -3.95 -42.58 0.50
C ILE A 528 -3.93 -43.80 1.42
N PHE A 529 -2.93 -44.67 1.28
CA PHE A 529 -2.79 -45.85 2.13
C PHE A 529 -2.45 -45.48 3.57
N GLU A 530 -1.51 -44.56 3.77
CA GLU A 530 -1.10 -44.05 5.07
C GLU A 530 -2.27 -43.36 5.78
N MET A 531 -3.00 -42.49 5.07
CA MET A 531 -4.22 -41.84 5.57
C MET A 531 -5.32 -42.84 5.97
N GLN A 532 -5.29 -44.08 5.45
CA GLN A 532 -6.24 -45.12 5.84
C GLN A 532 -5.84 -45.90 7.10
N ARG A 533 -4.55 -45.96 7.41
CA ARG A 533 -4.05 -46.73 8.55
C ARG A 533 -4.32 -46.00 9.85
N TRP A 534 -4.77 -46.74 10.85
CA TRP A 534 -4.99 -46.14 12.16
C TRP A 534 -3.67 -45.74 12.83
N GLU A 535 -2.60 -46.53 12.66
CA GLU A 535 -1.30 -46.21 13.26
C GLU A 535 -0.75 -44.87 12.75
N ASN A 536 -0.78 -44.64 11.44
CA ASN A 536 -0.30 -43.40 10.84
C ASN A 536 -1.15 -42.20 11.27
N ARG A 537 -2.48 -42.35 11.33
CA ARG A 537 -3.35 -41.28 11.84
C ARG A 537 -3.11 -40.94 13.33
N VAL A 538 -2.64 -41.91 14.13
CA VAL A 538 -2.20 -41.64 15.51
C VAL A 538 -0.87 -40.88 15.50
N GLU A 539 0.06 -41.23 14.61
CA GLU A 539 1.34 -40.53 14.43
C GLU A 539 1.11 -39.08 14.00
N ASP A 540 0.27 -38.82 13.00
CA ASP A 540 -0.11 -37.46 12.55
C ASP A 540 -0.68 -36.63 13.71
N LEU A 541 -1.55 -37.23 14.52
CA LEU A 541 -2.09 -36.58 15.71
C LEU A 541 -0.99 -36.35 16.76
N GLN A 542 -0.07 -37.30 16.97
CA GLN A 542 1.04 -37.12 17.91
C GLN A 542 1.95 -35.97 17.49
N ASP A 543 2.22 -35.83 16.19
CA ASP A 543 2.99 -34.72 15.64
C ASP A 543 2.29 -33.40 15.93
N LEU A 544 0.99 -33.28 15.59
CA LEU A 544 0.17 -32.11 15.92
C LEU A 544 0.19 -31.78 17.42
N LEU A 545 0.05 -32.78 18.29
CA LEU A 545 0.09 -32.60 19.73
C LEU A 545 1.47 -32.12 20.20
N SER A 546 2.55 -32.61 19.59
CA SER A 546 3.92 -32.23 19.91
C SER A 546 4.22 -30.78 19.55
N ASP A 547 3.63 -30.28 18.46
CA ASP A 547 3.73 -28.88 18.03
C ASP A 547 2.99 -27.92 18.96
N ILE A 548 1.85 -28.36 19.53
CA ILE A 548 1.13 -27.61 20.57
C ILE A 548 1.98 -27.55 21.85
N GLY A 549 2.66 -28.64 22.20
CA GLY A 549 3.68 -28.66 23.24
C GLY A 549 3.85 -30.02 23.92
N SER A 550 4.57 -30.03 25.05
CA SER A 550 4.77 -31.26 25.83
C SER A 550 3.43 -31.88 26.26
N GLU A 551 3.44 -33.18 26.56
CA GLU A 551 2.27 -33.91 27.06
C GLU A 551 1.53 -33.20 28.20
N ARG A 552 2.26 -32.59 29.15
CA ARG A 552 1.69 -31.82 30.27
C ARG A 552 0.94 -30.55 29.83
N ILE A 553 1.36 -29.93 28.74
CA ILE A 553 0.68 -28.77 28.16
C ILE A 553 -0.60 -29.24 27.49
N VAL A 554 -0.53 -30.29 26.67
CA VAL A 554 -1.70 -30.90 26.01
C VAL A 554 -2.74 -31.33 27.05
N GLU A 555 -2.32 -32.01 28.11
CA GLU A 555 -3.20 -32.42 29.22
C GLU A 555 -3.93 -31.21 29.83
N ARG A 556 -3.23 -30.10 30.07
CA ARG A 556 -3.86 -28.87 30.60
C ARG A 556 -4.77 -28.17 29.60
N VAL A 557 -4.40 -28.15 28.32
CA VAL A 557 -5.22 -27.59 27.23
C VAL A 557 -6.53 -28.37 27.12
N MET A 558 -6.46 -29.70 27.09
CA MET A 558 -7.63 -30.58 26.99
C MET A 558 -8.45 -30.62 28.28
N GLY A 559 -7.82 -30.46 29.45
CA GLY A 559 -8.50 -30.50 30.75
C GLY A 559 -9.07 -31.89 31.04
N ASP A 560 -10.34 -31.94 31.44
CA ASP A 560 -11.08 -33.16 31.73
C ASP A 560 -11.21 -34.11 30.52
N ARG A 561 -11.17 -33.56 29.30
CA ARG A 561 -11.25 -34.32 28.04
C ARG A 561 -9.97 -35.06 27.67
N TYR A 562 -8.87 -34.86 28.39
CA TYR A 562 -7.60 -35.51 28.07
C TYR A 562 -7.67 -37.05 28.19
N ALA A 563 -8.47 -37.57 29.13
CA ALA A 563 -8.69 -39.00 29.27
C ALA A 563 -9.38 -39.61 28.03
N ASP A 564 -10.38 -38.91 27.48
CA ASP A 564 -11.08 -39.33 26.27
C ASP A 564 -10.13 -39.34 25.05
N LEU A 565 -9.26 -38.33 24.95
CA LEU A 565 -8.24 -38.25 23.92
C LEU A 565 -7.32 -39.49 23.98
N LYS A 566 -6.85 -39.87 25.17
CA LYS A 566 -6.02 -41.09 25.33
C LYS A 566 -6.76 -42.36 24.91
N VAL A 567 -8.03 -42.52 25.29
CA VAL A 567 -8.85 -43.68 24.89
C VAL A 567 -9.01 -43.75 23.37
N ALA A 568 -9.21 -42.60 22.71
CA ALA A 568 -9.30 -42.50 21.26
C ALA A 568 -7.96 -42.85 20.58
N MET A 569 -6.84 -42.33 21.09
CA MET A 569 -5.47 -42.64 20.62
C MET A 569 -5.04 -44.09 20.86
N GLU A 570 -5.72 -44.84 21.73
CA GLU A 570 -5.54 -46.29 21.88
C GLU A 570 -6.42 -47.10 20.92
N GLY A 571 -7.39 -46.43 20.26
CA GLY A 571 -8.33 -47.04 19.33
C GLY A 571 -9.43 -47.84 20.03
N LYS A 572 -9.62 -47.62 21.35
CA LYS A 572 -10.59 -48.36 22.19
C LYS A 572 -12.00 -47.77 22.16
N GLY A 573 -12.17 -46.56 21.65
CA GLY A 573 -13.48 -45.90 21.54
C GLY A 573 -13.45 -44.70 20.60
N GLU A 574 -14.62 -44.28 20.15
CA GLU A 574 -14.79 -43.00 19.45
C GLU A 574 -14.70 -41.84 20.44
N TYR A 575 -14.06 -40.75 20.03
CA TYR A 575 -14.07 -39.50 20.79
C TYR A 575 -15.50 -38.93 20.74
N ARG A 576 -16.17 -38.89 21.90
CA ARG A 576 -17.57 -38.46 21.97
C ARG A 576 -17.66 -36.93 21.93
N ASP A 577 -18.66 -36.41 21.24
CA ASP A 577 -18.99 -34.98 21.35
C ASP A 577 -19.43 -34.70 22.80
N SER A 578 -18.92 -33.63 23.40
CA SER A 578 -19.51 -33.09 24.62
C SER A 578 -20.87 -32.51 24.25
N LEU A 579 -21.93 -33.13 24.78
CA LEU A 579 -23.30 -32.64 24.68
C LEU A 579 -23.45 -31.23 25.24
#